data_AF-A0A915A8J2-F1
#
_entry.id   AF-A0A915A8J2-F1
#
_cell.length_a   1.000
_cell.length_b   1.000
_cell.length_c   1.000
_cell.angle_alpha   90.00
_cell.angle_beta   90.00
_cell.angle_gamma   90.00
#
_symmetry.space_group_name_H-M   'P 1'
#
loop_
_entity.id
_entity.type
_entity.pdbx_description
1 polymer ?
#
loop_
_entity_poly.entity_id
_entity_poly.type
_entity_poly.pdbx_seq_one_letter_code
_entity_poly.pdbx_strand_id
1 'polypeptide(L)'
;MRVRNELCVYKRVVLDTRFHTTYAKTLEGNLTGRRPCMRDCIQPLYSPLVLGAVIVSTRRHRVSAYPTIIHLNLNWPVRRLMLPGFVIPLLCLLAQVATLCPPFLKTQSACSCFAYIDGIVIKCNGPEGPGVVEELKKNPLEIRELALENANIVEIGRHAFRNLRIKKLILDNNRIRALHPDAFRGLESVMLELSISMNKLTAVPTDSLIAMRALNVLSLRCNNIGDIKTPVFRNLSSLIDLNLGCNQVRLCA
;
A
#
# COMPACT_ATOMS: atom_id res chain seq x y z
N MET A 1 -6.84 -32.97 27.57
CA MET A 1 -6.53 -32.88 26.12
C MET A 1 -6.62 -31.41 25.71
N ARG A 2 -5.53 -30.82 25.22
CA ARG A 2 -5.49 -29.41 24.78
C ARG A 2 -6.30 -29.27 23.50
N VAL A 3 -7.41 -28.55 23.55
CA VAL A 3 -8.11 -28.05 22.35
C VAL A 3 -7.18 -27.01 21.73
N ARG A 4 -6.53 -27.33 20.60
CA ARG A 4 -5.88 -26.32 19.78
C ARG A 4 -6.99 -25.59 19.04
N ASN A 5 -7.20 -24.32 19.38
CA ASN A 5 -8.02 -23.41 18.57
C ASN A 5 -7.29 -23.22 17.23
N GLU A 6 -7.75 -23.89 16.18
CA GLU A 6 -7.35 -23.54 14.82
C GLU A 6 -8.17 -22.31 14.40
N LEU A 7 -7.53 -21.14 14.35
CA LEU A 7 -8.17 -19.92 13.84
C LEU A 7 -8.20 -19.97 12.31
N CYS A 8 -9.40 -20.01 11.73
CA CYS A 8 -9.59 -19.72 10.31
C CYS A 8 -9.35 -18.21 10.06
N VAL A 9 -8.29 -17.87 9.33
CA VAL A 9 -8.05 -16.48 8.91
C VAL A 9 -8.82 -16.20 7.62
N TYR A 10 -9.68 -15.19 7.63
CA TYR A 10 -10.40 -14.72 6.44
C TYR A 10 -9.54 -13.70 5.70
N LYS A 11 -9.25 -13.96 4.41
CA LYS A 11 -8.60 -12.99 3.52
C LYS A 11 -9.65 -12.43 2.57
N ARG A 12 -9.74 -11.11 2.43
CA ARG A 12 -10.54 -10.49 1.37
C ARG A 12 -9.82 -10.73 0.06
N VAL A 13 -10.52 -11.33 -0.90
CA VAL A 13 -10.02 -11.48 -2.27
C VAL A 13 -10.96 -10.70 -3.18
N VAL A 14 -10.41 -9.96 -4.14
CA VAL A 14 -11.17 -9.23 -5.15
C VAL A 14 -10.86 -9.83 -6.51
N LEU A 15 -11.89 -10.30 -7.21
CA LEU A 15 -11.83 -10.80 -8.59
C LEU A 15 -12.85 -10.03 -9.43
N ASP A 16 -12.50 -9.64 -10.67
CA ASP A 16 -13.48 -9.15 -11.65
C ASP A 16 -14.15 -10.37 -12.26
N THR A 17 -15.28 -10.77 -11.70
CA THR A 17 -16.27 -11.48 -12.50
C THR A 17 -17.35 -10.49 -12.81
N ARG A 18 -17.80 -10.43 -14.08
CA ARG A 18 -18.94 -9.62 -14.49
C ARG A 18 -20.04 -9.81 -13.43
N PHE A 19 -20.27 -8.75 -12.64
CA PHE A 19 -21.28 -8.59 -11.61
C PHE A 19 -21.00 -8.95 -10.13
N HIS A 20 -19.86 -9.51 -9.68
CA HIS A 20 -19.66 -9.69 -8.22
C HIS A 20 -18.20 -9.64 -7.73
N THR A 21 -17.95 -8.79 -6.71
CA THR A 21 -16.81 -8.91 -5.80
C THR A 21 -16.89 -10.27 -5.11
N THR A 22 -15.98 -11.18 -5.43
CA THR A 22 -15.99 -12.55 -4.90
C THR A 22 -15.04 -12.68 -3.72
N TYR A 23 -15.58 -12.84 -2.51
CA TYR A 23 -14.81 -13.18 -1.32
C TYR A 23 -14.34 -14.64 -1.38
N ALA A 24 -13.03 -14.90 -1.25
CA ALA A 24 -12.47 -16.25 -1.25
C ALA A 24 -11.92 -16.62 0.14
N LYS A 25 -12.19 -17.84 0.60
CA LYS A 25 -11.60 -18.38 1.84
C LYS A 25 -10.29 -19.10 1.51
N THR A 26 -9.21 -18.82 2.25
CA THR A 26 -7.95 -19.57 2.14
C THR A 26 -7.64 -20.21 3.51
N LEU A 27 -7.35 -21.51 3.54
CA LEU A 27 -7.00 -22.26 4.76
C LEU A 27 -5.52 -22.09 5.14
N GLU A 28 -5.23 -21.85 6.42
CA GLU A 28 -3.92 -22.03 7.03
C GLU A 28 -4.08 -22.92 8.29
N GLY A 29 -3.68 -24.19 8.21
CA GLY A 29 -3.73 -25.15 9.33
C GLY A 29 -2.84 -26.37 9.08
N ASN A 30 -2.21 -26.91 10.13
CA ASN A 30 -1.31 -28.06 10.05
C ASN A 30 -2.13 -29.35 10.22
N LEU A 31 -2.20 -30.17 9.16
CA LEU A 31 -3.11 -31.31 9.05
C LEU A 31 -2.76 -32.44 10.03
N THR A 32 -3.39 -32.44 11.21
CA THR A 32 -3.57 -33.65 12.03
C THR A 32 -4.96 -33.66 12.65
N GLY A 33 -6.02 -33.91 11.86
CA GLY A 33 -7.37 -34.04 12.43
C GLY A 33 -8.47 -34.18 11.37
N ARG A 34 -9.25 -35.25 11.46
CA ARG A 34 -10.31 -35.64 10.51
C ARG A 34 -11.46 -34.63 10.49
N ARG A 35 -11.53 -33.81 9.44
CA ARG A 35 -12.72 -33.42 8.64
C ARG A 35 -12.25 -32.49 7.51
N PRO A 36 -12.31 -32.90 6.23
CA PRO A 36 -11.85 -32.06 5.14
C PRO A 36 -12.85 -30.92 4.92
N CYS A 37 -12.44 -29.67 5.14
CA CYS A 37 -13.09 -28.55 4.47
C CYS A 37 -12.80 -28.71 2.97
N MET A 38 -13.85 -28.97 2.22
CA MET A 38 -13.83 -29.52 0.87
C MET A 38 -13.46 -28.47 -0.21
N ARG A 39 -12.53 -28.86 -1.10
CA ARG A 39 -12.29 -28.46 -2.52
C ARG A 39 -11.77 -27.03 -2.83
N ASP A 40 -10.45 -26.90 -2.77
CA ASP A 40 -9.47 -26.57 -3.84
C ASP A 40 -9.72 -25.48 -4.91
N CYS A 41 -10.73 -24.63 -4.80
CA CYS A 41 -10.91 -23.49 -5.71
C CYS A 41 -11.41 -22.25 -4.96
N ILE A 42 -11.09 -21.05 -5.46
CA ILE A 42 -11.73 -19.81 -4.99
C ILE A 42 -13.22 -19.95 -5.27
N GLN A 43 -14.00 -20.32 -4.26
CA GLN A 43 -15.44 -20.46 -4.43
C GLN A 43 -16.10 -19.08 -4.36
N PRO A 44 -17.00 -18.72 -5.30
CA PRO A 44 -17.88 -17.58 -5.14
C PRO A 44 -18.78 -17.82 -3.92
N LEU A 45 -18.61 -17.01 -2.88
CA LEU A 45 -19.58 -16.93 -1.80
C LEU A 45 -20.85 -16.24 -2.34
N TYR A 46 -21.78 -17.03 -2.91
CA TYR A 46 -23.17 -16.61 -2.98
C TYR A 46 -23.74 -16.70 -1.56
N SER A 47 -23.80 -15.57 -0.86
CA SER A 47 -24.62 -15.45 0.34
C SER A 47 -25.93 -14.73 -0.02
N PRO A 48 -27.04 -15.43 -0.27
CA PRO A 48 -28.35 -14.86 -0.03
C PRO A 48 -28.53 -14.89 1.50
N LEU A 49 -28.57 -13.72 2.15
CA LEU A 49 -28.76 -13.47 3.61
C LEU A 49 -27.55 -12.83 4.30
N VAL A 50 -27.30 -11.56 3.99
CA VAL A 50 -27.03 -10.56 5.03
C VAL A 50 -27.86 -9.31 4.68
N LEU A 51 -29.13 -9.32 5.11
CA LEU A 51 -29.84 -8.09 5.40
C LEU A 51 -29.24 -7.54 6.69
N GLY A 52 -28.55 -6.40 6.64
CA GLY A 52 -28.10 -5.72 7.85
C GLY A 52 -27.12 -4.58 7.58
N ALA A 53 -27.58 -3.36 7.84
CA ALA A 53 -26.85 -2.08 7.88
C ALA A 53 -26.62 -1.35 6.53
N VAL A 54 -27.74 -0.91 5.93
CA VAL A 54 -27.76 0.36 5.19
C VAL A 54 -27.75 1.48 6.23
N ILE A 55 -26.63 2.21 6.37
CA ILE A 55 -26.67 3.50 7.07
C ILE A 55 -27.28 4.50 6.08
N VAL A 56 -28.60 4.63 6.13
CA VAL A 56 -29.32 5.80 5.62
C VAL A 56 -29.20 6.89 6.67
N SER A 57 -28.40 7.93 6.41
CA SER A 57 -28.55 9.20 7.13
C SER A 57 -29.50 10.08 6.32
N THR A 58 -30.65 10.40 6.91
CA THR A 58 -31.65 11.30 6.33
C THR A 58 -31.60 12.69 6.98
N ARG A 59 -31.96 13.68 6.15
CA ARG A 59 -32.51 15.02 6.43
C ARG A 59 -31.57 16.19 6.82
N ARG A 60 -31.40 17.05 5.80
CA ARG A 60 -31.72 18.49 5.72
C ARG A 60 -31.65 19.32 7.02
N HIS A 61 -30.83 20.38 6.97
CA HIS A 61 -31.33 21.75 7.08
C HIS A 61 -30.51 22.71 6.19
N ARG A 62 -31.24 23.56 5.46
CA ARG A 62 -30.75 24.70 4.69
C ARG A 62 -30.77 25.90 5.63
N VAL A 63 -29.64 26.59 5.82
CA VAL A 63 -29.63 27.99 6.29
C VAL A 63 -28.60 28.76 5.46
N SER A 64 -29.10 29.83 4.86
CA SER A 64 -28.38 30.84 4.10
C SER A 64 -27.75 31.84 5.07
N ALA A 65 -26.50 32.24 4.85
CA ALA A 65 -25.99 33.54 5.32
C ALA A 65 -24.66 33.87 4.62
N TYR A 66 -24.69 34.92 3.79
CA TYR A 66 -23.51 35.70 3.41
C TYR A 66 -22.95 36.41 4.65
N PRO A 67 -21.62 36.56 4.80
CA PRO A 67 -21.06 37.67 5.53
C PRO A 67 -20.60 38.73 4.55
N THR A 68 -21.25 39.89 4.67
CA THR A 68 -20.84 41.21 4.25
C THR A 68 -19.38 41.50 4.64
N ILE A 69 -18.65 42.12 3.70
CA ILE A 69 -17.35 42.76 3.96
C ILE A 69 -17.59 43.88 4.98
N ILE A 70 -17.05 43.72 6.19
CA ILE A 70 -16.93 44.80 7.17
C ILE A 70 -15.49 45.28 7.11
N HIS A 71 -15.29 46.48 6.56
CA HIS A 71 -14.05 47.24 6.72
C HIS A 71 -13.88 47.61 8.21
N LEU A 72 -13.07 46.84 8.94
CA LEU A 72 -12.57 47.26 10.25
C LEU A 72 -11.33 48.14 10.03
N ASN A 73 -11.57 49.45 10.07
CA ASN A 73 -10.53 50.45 10.18
C ASN A 73 -9.98 50.41 11.62
N LEU A 74 -8.88 49.68 11.83
CA LEU A 74 -8.16 49.64 13.10
C LEU A 74 -6.82 50.36 12.92
N ASN A 75 -6.86 51.67 13.14
CA ASN A 75 -5.68 52.49 13.30
C ASN A 75 -5.12 52.25 14.71
N TRP A 76 -4.31 51.20 14.89
CA TRP A 76 -3.61 50.92 16.15
C TRP A 76 -2.16 51.42 16.04
N PRO A 77 -1.61 52.14 17.04
CA PRO A 77 -0.23 52.58 16.99
C PRO A 77 0.70 51.36 16.96
N VAL A 78 1.52 51.27 15.92
CA VAL A 78 2.57 50.24 15.79
C VAL A 78 3.65 50.51 16.84
N ARG A 79 3.42 50.07 18.07
CA ARG A 79 4.52 49.88 19.02
C ARG A 79 5.22 48.58 18.64
N ARG A 80 6.46 48.69 18.19
CA ARG A 80 7.36 47.54 17.98
C ARG A 80 7.44 46.75 19.28
N LEU A 81 6.67 45.67 19.39
CA LEU A 81 6.84 44.70 20.45
C LEU A 81 8.09 43.89 20.10
N MET A 82 9.20 44.26 20.71
CA MET A 82 10.44 43.48 20.65
C MET A 82 10.16 42.14 21.34
N LEU A 83 9.98 41.07 20.55
CA LEU A 83 9.97 39.71 21.09
C LEU A 83 11.32 39.46 21.79
N PRO A 84 11.35 38.90 23.01
CA PRO A 84 12.61 38.65 23.70
C PRO A 84 13.49 37.74 22.85
N GLY A 85 14.80 38.00 22.81
CA GLY A 85 15.78 37.34 21.93
C GLY A 85 15.88 35.81 22.05
N PHE A 86 15.16 35.22 23.01
CA PHE A 86 15.04 33.77 23.24
C PHE A 86 13.87 33.11 22.50
N VAL A 87 12.90 33.87 21.99
CA VAL A 87 11.77 33.29 21.22
C VAL A 87 12.21 32.94 19.80
N ILE A 88 13.18 33.67 19.23
CA ILE A 88 13.74 33.39 17.90
C ILE A 88 14.46 32.04 17.83
N PRO A 89 15.37 31.66 18.75
CA PRO A 89 15.99 30.34 18.73
C PRO A 89 15.00 29.22 19.08
N LEU A 90 13.97 29.48 19.89
CA LEU A 90 12.91 28.50 20.21
C LEU A 90 11.97 28.26 19.01
N LEU A 91 11.61 29.31 18.27
CA LEU A 91 10.94 29.23 16.96
C LEU A 91 11.85 28.59 15.90
N CYS A 92 13.16 28.78 15.99
CA CYS A 92 14.14 28.12 15.10
C CYS A 92 14.29 26.63 15.42
N LEU A 93 14.19 26.20 16.69
CA LEU A 93 14.10 24.79 17.07
C LEU A 93 12.82 24.13 16.52
N LEU A 94 11.71 24.87 16.43
CA LEU A 94 10.50 24.41 15.74
C LEU A 94 10.64 24.44 14.21
N ALA A 95 11.50 25.31 13.67
CA ALA A 95 11.76 25.42 12.23
C ALA A 95 12.72 24.33 11.70
N GLN A 96 13.41 23.57 12.55
CA GLN A 96 14.23 22.42 12.14
C GLN A 96 13.41 21.22 11.64
N VAL A 97 12.07 21.28 11.67
CA VAL A 97 11.21 20.21 11.15
C VAL A 97 11.11 20.23 9.61
N ALA A 98 11.69 21.23 8.94
CA ALA A 98 11.54 21.42 7.50
C ALA A 98 12.75 20.94 6.68
N THR A 99 13.16 19.66 6.74
CA THR A 99 13.85 18.94 5.62
C THR A 99 13.85 17.41 5.81
N LEU A 100 12.69 16.80 6.03
CA LEU A 100 12.62 15.32 6.03
C LEU A 100 12.88 14.70 4.63
N CYS A 101 12.72 15.46 3.55
CA CYS A 101 12.98 14.97 2.19
C CYS A 101 14.47 15.07 1.81
N PRO A 102 15.05 14.01 1.21
CA PRO A 102 16.41 14.04 0.70
C PRO A 102 16.67 15.20 -0.27
N PRO A 103 17.76 15.97 -0.11
CA PRO A 103 18.05 17.13 -0.95
C PRO A 103 18.13 16.81 -2.45
N PHE A 104 18.62 15.62 -2.82
CA PHE A 104 18.76 15.20 -4.22
C PHE A 104 17.42 15.04 -4.94
N LEU A 105 16.29 14.90 -4.21
CA LEU A 105 14.97 14.86 -4.84
C LEU A 105 14.52 16.23 -5.32
N LYS A 106 15.09 17.32 -4.80
CA LYS A 106 14.76 18.68 -5.24
C LYS A 106 15.20 18.96 -6.68
N THR A 107 16.18 18.21 -7.19
CA THR A 107 16.68 18.35 -8.56
C THR A 107 15.96 17.42 -9.56
N GLN A 108 15.09 16.54 -9.08
CA GLN A 108 14.38 15.55 -9.89
C GLN A 108 12.95 15.99 -10.16
N SER A 109 12.68 16.55 -11.35
CA SER A 109 11.33 17.00 -11.72
C SER A 109 10.30 15.87 -11.86
N ALA A 110 10.78 14.64 -12.10
CA ALA A 110 9.96 13.44 -12.23
C ALA A 110 9.48 12.88 -10.88
N CYS A 111 10.01 13.37 -9.76
CA CYS A 111 9.71 12.85 -8.43
C CYS A 111 9.22 13.96 -7.49
N SER A 112 8.22 13.64 -6.68
CA SER A 112 7.73 14.48 -5.60
C SER A 112 8.01 13.81 -4.26
N CYS A 113 8.31 14.63 -3.25
CA CYS A 113 8.59 14.16 -1.91
C CYS A 113 7.80 14.96 -0.89
N PHE A 114 7.11 14.24 0.00
CA PHE A 114 6.31 14.81 1.07
C PHE A 114 6.68 14.14 2.39
N ALA A 115 6.92 14.96 3.40
CA ALA A 115 7.23 14.48 4.73
C ALA A 115 5.99 14.53 5.63
N TYR A 116 5.75 13.45 6.35
CA TYR A 116 4.70 13.35 7.35
C TYR A 116 5.28 12.86 8.68
N ILE A 117 4.49 12.97 9.74
CA ILE A 117 4.84 12.53 11.09
C ILE A 117 5.20 11.03 11.19
N ASP A 118 4.64 10.20 10.31
CA ASP A 118 4.76 8.74 10.30
C ASP A 118 5.64 8.19 9.16
N GLY A 119 6.33 9.10 8.45
CA GLY A 119 7.36 8.80 7.46
C GLY A 119 7.26 9.63 6.18
N ILE A 120 8.20 9.40 5.27
CA ILE A 120 8.31 10.14 4.00
C ILE A 120 7.55 9.40 2.90
N VAL A 121 6.88 10.17 2.04
CA VAL A 121 6.25 9.70 0.80
C VAL A 121 7.03 10.22 -0.38
N ILE A 122 7.51 9.30 -1.23
CA ILE A 122 8.24 9.61 -2.45
C ILE A 122 7.46 9.03 -3.62
N LYS A 123 7.08 9.88 -4.58
CA LYS A 123 6.33 9.47 -5.77
C LYS A 123 7.07 9.92 -7.01
N CYS A 124 7.54 8.95 -7.79
CA CYS A 124 8.19 9.17 -9.06
C CYS A 124 7.29 8.69 -10.20
N ASN A 125 7.18 9.51 -11.24
CA ASN A 125 6.47 9.20 -12.45
C ASN A 125 7.40 9.40 -13.65
N GLY A 126 7.77 8.30 -14.32
CA GLY A 126 8.68 8.30 -15.45
C GLY A 126 9.99 7.53 -15.20
N PRO A 127 10.90 7.52 -16.20
CA PRO A 127 12.04 6.59 -16.25
C PRO A 127 13.12 6.83 -15.20
N GLU A 128 13.12 7.99 -14.52
CA GLU A 128 14.14 8.34 -13.51
C GLU A 128 13.93 7.62 -12.17
N GLY A 129 12.75 7.03 -11.94
CA GLY A 129 12.39 6.39 -10.67
C GLY A 129 13.41 5.36 -10.16
N PRO A 130 13.86 4.38 -10.97
CA PRO A 130 14.87 3.41 -10.56
C PRO A 130 16.20 4.05 -10.13
N GLY A 131 16.65 5.12 -10.79
CA GLY A 131 17.86 5.86 -10.40
C GLY A 131 17.73 6.48 -9.01
N VAL A 132 16.55 7.03 -8.69
CA VAL A 132 16.23 7.55 -7.35
C VAL A 132 16.32 6.45 -6.28
N VAL A 133 15.89 5.22 -6.59
CA VAL A 133 16.00 4.10 -5.63
C VAL A 133 17.47 3.81 -5.29
N GLU A 134 18.37 3.82 -6.26
CA GLU A 134 19.80 3.60 -6.01
C GLU A 134 20.42 4.69 -5.11
N GLU A 135 20.02 5.94 -5.29
CA GLU A 135 20.44 7.03 -4.41
C GLU A 135 19.86 6.90 -3.00
N LEU A 136 18.60 6.48 -2.87
CA LEU A 136 17.97 6.24 -1.57
C LEU A 136 18.70 5.14 -0.78
N LYS A 137 19.23 4.11 -1.43
CA LYS A 137 19.94 3.01 -0.74
C LYS A 137 21.20 3.45 0.00
N LYS A 138 21.79 4.58 -0.37
CA LYS A 138 23.03 5.09 0.25
C LYS A 138 22.81 5.56 1.68
N ASN A 139 21.58 5.93 2.03
CA ASN A 139 21.24 6.41 3.37
C ASN A 139 20.03 5.62 3.91
N PRO A 140 20.09 5.07 5.12
CA PRO A 140 18.94 4.37 5.70
C PRO A 140 17.83 5.39 6.00
N LEU A 141 16.74 5.32 5.23
CA LEU A 141 15.55 6.12 5.46
C LEU A 141 14.34 5.23 5.70
N GLU A 142 13.48 5.65 6.62
CA GLU A 142 12.14 5.08 6.77
C GLU A 142 11.18 5.75 5.79
N ILE A 143 10.73 4.96 4.82
CA ILE A 143 9.85 5.40 3.75
C ILE A 143 8.46 4.84 4.04
N ARG A 144 7.49 5.75 4.23
CA ARG A 144 6.09 5.38 4.41
C ARG A 144 5.52 4.83 3.11
N GLU A 145 5.74 5.55 2.00
CA GLU A 145 5.26 5.15 0.67
C GLU A 145 6.33 5.49 -0.38
N LEU A 146 6.70 4.51 -1.18
CA LEU A 146 7.49 4.68 -2.39
C LEU A 146 6.64 4.28 -3.59
N ALA A 147 6.37 5.23 -4.48
CA ALA A 147 5.68 4.98 -5.74
C ALA A 147 6.61 5.21 -6.92
N LEU A 148 6.73 4.21 -7.79
CA LEU A 148 7.51 4.25 -9.04
C LEU A 148 6.57 3.86 -10.18
N GLU A 149 5.95 4.85 -10.81
CA GLU A 149 4.95 4.63 -11.86
C GLU A 149 5.49 5.05 -13.23
N ASN A 150 5.05 4.40 -14.31
CA ASN A 150 5.45 4.70 -15.70
C ASN A 150 6.98 4.74 -15.91
N ALA A 151 7.73 3.96 -15.14
CA ALA A 151 9.19 3.94 -15.17
C ALA A 151 9.76 2.92 -16.17
N ASN A 152 8.91 2.32 -17.00
CA ASN A 152 9.27 1.24 -17.94
C ASN A 152 10.00 0.06 -17.28
N ILE A 153 9.74 -0.19 -15.99
CA ILE A 153 10.38 -1.30 -15.27
C ILE A 153 9.85 -2.61 -15.85
N VAL A 154 10.76 -3.46 -16.34
CA VAL A 154 10.42 -4.76 -16.95
C VAL A 154 10.57 -5.90 -15.94
N GLU A 155 11.55 -5.82 -15.05
CA GLU A 155 11.84 -6.85 -14.05
C GLU A 155 12.31 -6.20 -12.75
N ILE A 156 11.99 -6.82 -11.61
CA ILE A 156 12.55 -6.44 -10.31
C ILE A 156 13.69 -7.38 -9.98
N GLY A 157 14.91 -6.86 -10.04
CA GLY A 157 16.14 -7.61 -9.79
C GLY A 157 16.32 -8.06 -8.35
N ARG A 158 17.31 -8.93 -8.13
CA ARG A 158 17.74 -9.35 -6.80
C ARG A 158 18.09 -8.14 -5.94
N HIS A 159 17.60 -8.09 -4.70
CA HIS A 159 17.93 -7.05 -3.71
C HIS A 159 17.59 -5.62 -4.17
N ALA A 160 16.58 -5.46 -5.04
CA ALA A 160 16.21 -4.19 -5.65
C ALA A 160 15.93 -3.07 -4.63
N PHE A 161 15.49 -3.40 -3.42
CA PHE A 161 15.17 -2.45 -2.35
C PHE A 161 15.97 -2.69 -1.05
N ARG A 162 17.11 -3.38 -1.15
CA ARG A 162 17.96 -3.65 0.02
C ARG A 162 18.39 -2.36 0.70
N ASN A 163 18.50 -2.38 2.02
CA ASN A 163 18.84 -1.24 2.89
C ASN A 163 17.76 -0.14 2.97
N LEU A 164 16.64 -0.29 2.27
CA LEU A 164 15.48 0.59 2.45
C LEU A 164 14.52 -0.03 3.48
N ARG A 165 13.76 0.83 4.16
CA ARG A 165 12.66 0.42 5.05
C ARG A 165 11.37 1.01 4.50
N ILE A 166 10.68 0.25 3.65
CA ILE A 166 9.50 0.71 2.91
C ILE A 166 8.25 0.04 3.48
N LYS A 167 7.29 0.83 3.99
CA LYS A 167 6.01 0.30 4.48
C LYS A 167 5.03 0.00 3.33
N LYS A 168 4.98 0.89 2.32
CA LYS A 168 4.12 0.75 1.15
C LYS A 168 4.91 0.96 -0.14
N LEU A 169 4.85 -0.02 -1.04
CA LEU A 169 5.53 0.03 -2.33
C LEU A 169 4.49 -0.06 -3.46
N ILE A 170 4.49 0.96 -4.33
CA ILE A 170 3.63 1.04 -5.51
C ILE A 170 4.52 0.98 -6.74
N LEU A 171 4.32 -0.05 -7.58
CA LEU A 171 5.02 -0.29 -8.84
C LEU A 171 4.04 -0.31 -10.02
N ASP A 172 2.93 0.39 -9.87
CA ASP A 172 1.83 0.37 -10.80
C ASP A 172 2.22 0.99 -12.16
N ASN A 173 1.49 0.64 -13.21
CA ASN A 173 1.68 1.22 -14.55
C ASN A 173 3.11 1.05 -15.09
N ASN A 174 3.71 -0.12 -14.86
CA ASN A 174 5.00 -0.49 -15.44
C ASN A 174 4.83 -1.63 -16.45
N ARG A 175 5.93 -2.29 -16.83
CA ARG A 175 5.96 -3.42 -17.76
C ARG A 175 6.47 -4.68 -17.07
N ILE A 176 6.26 -4.78 -15.76
CA ILE A 176 6.86 -5.82 -14.92
C ILE A 176 6.28 -7.17 -15.33
N ARG A 177 7.15 -8.06 -15.80
CA ARG A 177 6.80 -9.42 -16.21
C ARG A 177 7.37 -10.48 -15.27
N ALA A 178 8.41 -10.16 -14.50
CA ALA A 178 9.04 -11.07 -13.56
C ALA A 178 9.67 -10.34 -12.37
N LEU A 179 9.73 -11.04 -11.23
CA LEU A 179 10.42 -10.61 -10.02
C LEU A 179 11.40 -11.70 -9.61
N HIS A 180 12.61 -11.30 -9.23
CA HIS A 180 13.59 -12.22 -8.66
C HIS A 180 13.11 -12.73 -7.27
N PRO A 181 13.39 -13.98 -6.86
CA PRO A 181 13.01 -14.51 -5.54
C PRO A 181 13.49 -13.62 -4.38
N ASP A 182 14.71 -13.09 -4.47
CA ASP A 182 15.27 -12.17 -3.47
C ASP A 182 14.99 -10.67 -3.75
N ALA A 183 13.99 -10.33 -4.57
CA ALA A 183 13.70 -8.94 -4.94
C ALA A 183 13.41 -8.04 -3.73
N PHE A 184 12.64 -8.55 -2.77
CA PHE A 184 12.19 -7.83 -1.58
C PHE A 184 12.99 -8.18 -0.31
N ARG A 185 14.18 -8.76 -0.47
CA ARG A 185 15.06 -9.09 0.66
C ARG A 185 15.36 -7.86 1.52
N GLY A 186 15.11 -7.96 2.82
CA GLY A 186 15.25 -6.87 3.80
C GLY A 186 13.93 -6.17 4.16
N LEU A 187 12.84 -6.44 3.44
CA LEU A 187 11.52 -5.82 3.67
C LEU A 187 10.50 -6.77 4.33
N GLU A 188 10.91 -7.99 4.67
CA GLU A 188 10.05 -9.09 5.11
C GLU A 188 9.16 -8.77 6.32
N SER A 189 9.68 -7.98 7.25
CA SER A 189 9.02 -7.59 8.50
C SER A 189 8.52 -6.15 8.53
N VAL A 190 8.70 -5.40 7.44
CA VAL A 190 8.44 -3.94 7.40
C VAL A 190 7.40 -3.57 6.35
N MET A 191 7.41 -4.21 5.18
CA MET A 191 6.47 -3.89 4.11
C MET A 191 5.08 -4.45 4.43
N LEU A 192 4.11 -3.54 4.50
CA LEU A 192 2.70 -3.79 4.82
C LEU A 192 1.84 -3.83 3.56
N GLU A 193 2.20 -3.06 2.54
CA GLU A 193 1.41 -2.93 1.32
C GLU A 193 2.29 -3.00 0.07
N LEU A 194 1.88 -3.82 -0.88
CA LEU A 194 2.52 -3.95 -2.19
C LEU A 194 1.46 -3.86 -3.29
N SER A 195 1.65 -2.92 -4.21
CA SER A 195 0.86 -2.85 -5.44
C SER A 195 1.79 -3.00 -6.65
N ILE A 196 1.46 -3.97 -7.51
CA ILE A 196 2.08 -4.18 -8.83
C ILE A 196 0.93 -4.25 -9.84
N SER A 197 0.03 -3.28 -9.78
CA SER A 197 -1.18 -3.23 -10.61
C SER A 197 -0.84 -2.73 -12.02
N MET A 198 -1.66 -3.09 -13.01
CA MET A 198 -1.48 -2.62 -14.40
C MET A 198 -0.08 -2.93 -14.95
N ASN A 199 0.37 -4.16 -14.76
CA ASN A 199 1.67 -4.69 -15.20
C ASN A 199 1.46 -5.88 -16.15
N LYS A 200 2.48 -6.73 -16.34
CA LYS A 200 2.49 -7.83 -17.33
C LYS A 200 2.78 -9.19 -16.68
N LEU A 201 2.47 -9.35 -15.39
CA LEU A 201 2.69 -10.61 -14.68
C LEU A 201 1.74 -11.69 -15.21
N THR A 202 2.25 -12.87 -15.52
CA THR A 202 1.47 -14.04 -15.97
C THR A 202 1.16 -15.03 -14.85
N ALA A 203 1.84 -14.88 -13.70
CA ALA A 203 1.64 -15.66 -12.49
C ALA A 203 1.88 -14.79 -11.25
N VAL A 204 1.35 -15.21 -10.10
CA VAL A 204 1.68 -14.57 -8.82
C VAL A 204 3.15 -14.87 -8.47
N PRO A 205 3.98 -13.86 -8.13
CA PRO A 205 5.41 -14.04 -7.84
C PRO A 205 5.63 -14.64 -6.45
N THR A 206 5.23 -15.91 -6.29
CA THR A 206 5.19 -16.64 -5.02
C THR A 206 6.56 -16.66 -4.33
N ASP A 207 7.61 -16.96 -5.09
CA ASP A 207 8.97 -17.08 -4.55
C ASP A 207 9.48 -15.75 -4.01
N SER A 208 9.12 -14.64 -4.65
CA SER A 208 9.46 -13.28 -4.18
C SER A 208 8.69 -12.86 -2.93
N LEU A 209 7.50 -13.43 -2.71
CA LEU A 209 6.60 -13.06 -1.63
C LEU A 209 6.66 -14.02 -0.43
N ILE A 210 7.32 -15.17 -0.57
CA ILE A 210 7.26 -16.27 0.40
C ILE A 210 7.68 -15.88 1.83
N ALA A 211 8.54 -14.86 1.97
CA ALA A 211 9.06 -14.40 3.24
C ALA A 211 8.37 -13.13 3.79
N MET A 212 7.39 -12.58 3.06
CA MET A 212 6.75 -11.29 3.38
C MET A 212 5.69 -11.41 4.48
N ARG A 213 6.13 -11.66 5.72
CA ARG A 213 5.28 -11.95 6.87
C ARG A 213 4.47 -10.77 7.37
N ALA A 214 4.90 -9.53 7.11
CA ALA A 214 4.19 -8.31 7.51
C ALA A 214 3.20 -7.80 6.45
N LEU A 215 3.13 -8.42 5.28
CA LEU A 215 2.32 -7.95 4.16
C LEU A 215 0.83 -8.15 4.45
N ASN A 216 0.09 -7.04 4.51
CA ASN A 216 -1.34 -6.99 4.78
C ASN A 216 -2.16 -6.83 3.50
N VAL A 217 -1.66 -6.03 2.55
CA VAL A 217 -2.34 -5.71 1.30
C VAL A 217 -1.46 -6.05 0.11
N LEU A 218 -2.01 -6.84 -0.80
CA LEU A 218 -1.39 -7.18 -2.07
C LEU A 218 -2.33 -6.88 -3.23
N SER A 219 -1.98 -5.92 -4.07
CA SER A 219 -2.69 -5.68 -5.32
C SER A 219 -1.87 -6.14 -6.51
N LEU A 220 -2.44 -7.08 -7.26
CA LEU A 220 -1.96 -7.58 -8.55
C LEU A 220 -3.00 -7.32 -9.65
N ARG A 221 -3.86 -6.31 -9.45
CA ARG A 221 -4.96 -5.96 -10.34
C ARG A 221 -4.47 -5.66 -11.76
N CYS A 222 -5.25 -6.04 -12.77
CA CYS A 222 -4.94 -5.77 -14.18
C CYS A 222 -3.54 -6.25 -14.59
N ASN A 223 -3.22 -7.50 -14.27
CA ASN A 223 -2.10 -8.22 -14.85
C ASN A 223 -2.63 -9.29 -15.83
N ASN A 224 -1.76 -10.20 -16.27
CA ASN A 224 -2.08 -11.31 -17.16
C ASN A 224 -2.12 -12.66 -16.41
N ILE A 225 -2.46 -12.65 -15.12
CA ILE A 225 -2.40 -13.85 -14.26
C ILE A 225 -3.54 -14.79 -14.63
N GLY A 226 -3.20 -15.96 -15.18
CA GLY A 226 -4.18 -16.98 -15.57
C GLY A 226 -4.35 -18.10 -14.54
N ASP A 227 -3.22 -18.62 -14.04
CA ASP A 227 -3.20 -19.74 -13.11
C ASP A 227 -2.72 -19.31 -11.73
N ILE A 228 -3.50 -19.66 -10.71
CA ILE A 228 -3.11 -19.51 -9.30
C ILE A 228 -2.74 -20.90 -8.78
N LYS A 229 -1.45 -21.17 -8.67
CA LYS A 229 -0.96 -22.46 -8.11
C LYS A 229 -1.19 -22.48 -6.60
N THR A 230 -2.01 -23.38 -6.07
CA THR A 230 -2.06 -23.56 -4.61
C THR A 230 -0.77 -24.24 -4.12
N PRO A 231 -0.17 -23.82 -2.99
CA PRO A 231 -0.66 -22.85 -2.00
C PRO A 231 0.15 -21.51 -1.98
N VAL A 232 0.06 -20.69 -3.05
CA VAL A 232 0.77 -19.38 -3.17
C VAL A 232 0.68 -18.49 -1.92
N PHE A 233 -0.46 -18.45 -1.24
CA PHE A 233 -0.72 -17.48 -0.15
C PHE A 233 -0.55 -18.03 1.26
N ARG A 234 -0.10 -19.28 1.43
CA ARG A 234 -0.01 -19.95 2.74
C ARG A 234 1.03 -19.35 3.68
N ASN A 235 2.06 -18.72 3.12
CA ASN A 235 3.13 -18.10 3.91
C ASN A 235 2.91 -16.59 4.14
N LEU A 236 1.83 -16.03 3.59
CA LEU A 236 1.43 -14.64 3.75
C LEU A 236 0.41 -14.53 4.89
N SER A 237 0.82 -14.88 6.11
CA SER A 237 -0.07 -15.06 7.26
C SER A 237 -0.81 -13.78 7.69
N SER A 238 -0.21 -12.61 7.45
CA SER A 238 -0.80 -11.31 7.79
C SER A 238 -1.67 -10.72 6.67
N LEU A 239 -1.72 -11.37 5.50
CA LEU A 239 -2.43 -10.84 4.34
C LEU A 239 -3.95 -10.83 4.60
N ILE A 240 -4.53 -9.63 4.56
CA ILE A 240 -5.96 -9.40 4.79
C ILE A 240 -6.69 -8.99 3.50
N ASP A 241 -6.00 -8.39 2.53
CA ASP A 241 -6.60 -7.93 1.28
C ASP A 241 -5.73 -8.31 0.07
N LEU A 242 -6.33 -9.04 -0.86
CA LEU A 242 -5.74 -9.51 -2.11
C LEU A 242 -6.59 -9.05 -3.28
N ASN A 243 -6.05 -8.20 -4.13
CA ASN A 243 -6.73 -7.76 -5.34
C ASN A 243 -6.14 -8.45 -6.58
N LEU A 244 -6.93 -9.34 -7.18
CA LEU A 244 -6.64 -10.04 -8.43
C LEU A 244 -7.64 -9.64 -9.53
N GLY A 245 -8.38 -8.54 -9.37
CA GLY A 245 -9.31 -8.03 -10.38
C GLY A 245 -8.63 -7.82 -11.73
N CYS A 246 -9.40 -7.84 -12.81
CA CYS A 246 -8.91 -7.58 -14.17
C CYS A 246 -7.75 -8.51 -14.62
N ASN A 247 -7.66 -9.72 -14.05
CA ASN A 247 -6.73 -10.77 -14.49
C ASN A 247 -7.45 -11.82 -15.37
N GLN A 248 -6.72 -12.86 -15.77
CA GLN A 248 -7.22 -13.97 -16.60
C GLN A 248 -7.56 -15.20 -15.75
N VAL A 249 -7.76 -15.01 -14.44
CA VAL A 249 -7.97 -16.08 -13.47
C VAL A 249 -9.25 -16.82 -13.83
N ARG A 250 -9.12 -18.12 -14.10
CA ARG A 250 -10.27 -18.99 -14.28
C ARG A 250 -10.76 -19.45 -12.92
N LEU A 251 -12.03 -19.16 -12.61
CA LEU A 251 -12.72 -19.83 -11.50
C LEU A 251 -12.99 -21.28 -11.92
N CYS A 252 -12.72 -22.24 -11.04
CA CYS A 252 -13.09 -23.62 -11.31
C CYS A 252 -14.61 -23.72 -11.44
N ALA A 253 -15.07 -24.45 -12.46
CA ALA A 253 -16.46 -24.85 -12.63
C ALA A 253 -16.88 -25.91 -11.60
#